data_AF-A0A1G9XKB7-F1
#
_entry.id   AF-A0A1G9XKB7-F1
#
_cell.length_a   1.000
_cell.length_b   1.000
_cell.length_c   1.000
_cell.angle_alpha   90.00
_cell.angle_beta   90.00
_cell.angle_gamma   90.00
#
_symmetry.space_group_name_H-M   'P 1'
#
loop_
_entity.id
_entity.type
_entity.pdbx_description
1 polymer ?
#
loop_
_entity_poly.entity_id
_entity_poly.type
_entity_poly.pdbx_seq_one_letter_code
_entity_poly.pdbx_strand_id
1 'polypeptide(L)'
;MGKLTAEQVKRLADDFAHMANALGDYRYENFENLTNEENLRLKELHAQTLSHTTELYTQSAILVLDDAATSLAQINTITLETKKLYKKLVGVQKVLDRATSVLTLATAIITLDAKGITNSVKKLLAPDS
;
A
#
# COMPACT_ATOMS: atom_id res chain seq x y z
N MET A 1 21.84 6.74 -4.88
CA MET A 1 20.46 6.38 -4.48
C MET A 1 20.54 4.99 -3.88
N GLY A 2 20.29 4.87 -2.58
CA GLY A 2 20.36 3.58 -1.88
C GLY A 2 19.33 2.61 -2.45
N LYS A 3 19.72 1.35 -2.66
CA LYS A 3 18.81 0.29 -3.09
C LYS A 3 18.19 -0.35 -1.84
N LEU A 4 16.96 -0.84 -1.92
CA LEU A 4 16.31 -1.48 -0.76
C LEU A 4 16.95 -2.85 -0.50
N THR A 5 17.17 -3.18 0.78
CA THR A 5 17.63 -4.53 1.16
C THR A 5 16.49 -5.56 1.07
N ALA A 6 16.82 -6.85 0.98
CA ALA A 6 15.83 -7.94 0.99
C ALA A 6 14.87 -7.84 2.20
N GLU A 7 15.41 -7.57 3.38
CA GLU A 7 14.63 -7.39 4.61
C GLU A 7 13.69 -6.18 4.52
N GLN A 8 14.14 -5.09 3.89
CA GLN A 8 13.34 -3.90 3.65
C GLN A 8 12.18 -4.17 2.68
N VAL A 9 12.43 -4.88 1.60
CA VAL A 9 11.40 -5.28 0.62
C VAL A 9 10.43 -6.31 1.21
N LYS A 10 10.90 -7.20 2.09
CA LYS A 10 10.03 -8.14 2.79
C LYS A 10 9.09 -7.43 3.76
N ARG A 11 9.61 -6.52 4.60
CA ARG A 11 8.76 -5.72 5.52
C ARG A 11 7.71 -4.92 4.76
N LEU A 12 8.10 -4.40 3.60
CA LEU A 12 7.17 -3.74 2.70
C LEU A 12 6.09 -4.71 2.19
N ALA A 13 6.46 -5.93 1.77
CA ALA A 13 5.49 -6.93 1.37
C ALA A 13 4.53 -7.28 2.53
N ASP A 14 5.04 -7.45 3.75
CA ASP A 14 4.23 -7.66 4.96
C ASP A 14 3.21 -6.51 5.15
N ASP A 15 3.70 -5.27 5.05
CA ASP A 15 2.90 -4.05 5.15
C ASP A 15 1.79 -3.98 4.09
N PHE A 16 2.10 -4.29 2.84
CA PHE A 16 1.14 -4.34 1.74
C PHE A 16 0.09 -5.46 1.93
N ALA A 17 0.49 -6.62 2.48
CA ALA A 17 -0.44 -7.67 2.89
C ALA A 17 -1.42 -7.17 3.96
N HIS A 18 -0.93 -6.46 4.97
CA HIS A 18 -1.80 -5.88 6.00
C HIS A 18 -2.79 -4.86 5.43
N MET A 19 -2.37 -4.04 4.47
CA MET A 19 -3.24 -3.08 3.79
C MET A 19 -4.30 -3.77 2.93
N ALA A 20 -3.91 -4.81 2.18
CA ALA A 20 -4.84 -5.59 1.37
C ALA A 20 -5.94 -6.21 2.24
N ASN A 21 -5.56 -6.82 3.37
CA ASN A 21 -6.51 -7.37 4.33
C ASN A 21 -7.45 -6.31 4.89
N ALA A 22 -6.93 -5.15 5.31
CA ALA A 22 -7.76 -4.07 5.83
C ALA A 22 -8.77 -3.53 4.78
N LEU A 23 -8.39 -3.52 3.50
CA LEU A 23 -9.29 -3.15 2.40
C LEU A 23 -10.37 -4.23 2.16
N GLY A 24 -9.97 -5.50 2.26
CA GLY A 24 -10.88 -6.65 2.22
C GLY A 24 -11.92 -6.62 3.34
N ASP A 25 -11.45 -6.39 4.57
CA ASP A 25 -12.27 -6.25 5.79
C ASP A 25 -13.26 -5.10 5.63
N TYR A 26 -12.80 -3.90 5.25
CA TYR A 26 -13.68 -2.75 5.03
C TYR A 26 -14.78 -3.06 4.01
N ARG A 27 -14.42 -3.69 2.88
CA ARG A 27 -15.41 -4.08 1.85
C ARG A 27 -16.43 -5.08 2.39
N TYR A 28 -15.99 -6.01 3.21
CA TYR A 28 -16.87 -7.02 3.81
C TYR A 28 -17.81 -6.40 4.86
N GLU A 29 -17.27 -5.60 5.79
CA GLU A 29 -18.03 -4.95 6.85
C GLU A 29 -19.04 -3.92 6.33
N ASN A 30 -18.77 -3.31 5.17
CA ASN A 30 -19.63 -2.30 4.56
C ASN A 30 -20.39 -2.82 3.33
N PHE A 31 -20.40 -4.13 3.07
CA PHE A 31 -20.88 -4.70 1.81
C PHE A 31 -22.27 -4.21 1.39
N GLU A 32 -23.20 -4.13 2.34
CA GLU A 32 -24.59 -3.69 2.11
C GLU A 32 -24.73 -2.17 1.88
N ASN A 33 -23.75 -1.38 2.33
CA ASN A 33 -23.73 0.08 2.23
C ASN A 33 -22.96 0.58 1.00
N LEU A 34 -22.33 -0.34 0.25
CA LEU A 34 -21.58 -0.02 -0.96
C LEU A 34 -22.48 -0.14 -2.18
N THR A 35 -22.36 0.80 -3.10
CA THR A 35 -22.89 0.61 -4.45
C THR A 35 -22.16 -0.55 -5.14
N ASN A 36 -22.78 -1.14 -6.16
CA ASN A 36 -22.15 -2.20 -6.96
C ASN A 36 -20.80 -1.76 -7.56
N GLU A 37 -20.72 -0.51 -8.00
CA GLU A 37 -19.50 0.07 -8.57
C GLU A 37 -18.39 0.21 -7.51
N GLU A 38 -18.71 0.76 -6.33
CA GLU A 38 -17.76 0.87 -5.23
C GLU A 38 -17.28 -0.50 -4.75
N ASN A 39 -18.18 -1.48 -4.67
CA ASN A 39 -17.85 -2.83 -4.27
C ASN A 39 -16.90 -3.50 -5.28
N LEU A 40 -17.20 -3.36 -6.57
CA LEU A 40 -16.34 -3.85 -7.64
C LEU A 40 -14.96 -3.17 -7.57
N ARG A 41 -14.93 -1.85 -7.41
CA ARG A 41 -13.68 -1.09 -7.36
C ARG A 41 -12.82 -1.47 -6.15
N LEU A 42 -13.42 -1.63 -4.97
CA LEU A 42 -12.74 -2.12 -3.77
C LEU A 42 -12.20 -3.53 -3.97
N LYS A 43 -12.96 -4.41 -4.62
CA LYS A 43 -12.54 -5.78 -4.95
C LYS A 43 -11.33 -5.78 -5.89
N GLU A 44 -11.34 -4.96 -6.93
CA GLU A 44 -10.21 -4.81 -7.87
C GLU A 44 -8.96 -4.30 -7.16
N LEU A 45 -9.09 -3.25 -6.36
CA LEU A 45 -7.98 -2.67 -5.60
C LEU A 45 -7.42 -3.68 -4.60
N HIS A 46 -8.27 -4.45 -3.94
CA HIS A 46 -7.85 -5.54 -3.05
C HIS A 46 -7.04 -6.60 -3.81
N ALA A 47 -7.53 -7.07 -4.95
CA ALA A 47 -6.84 -8.08 -5.77
C ALA A 47 -5.48 -7.56 -6.30
N GLN A 48 -5.42 -6.32 -6.76
CA GLN A 48 -4.18 -5.71 -7.25
C GLN A 48 -3.16 -5.53 -6.12
N THR A 49 -3.61 -5.11 -4.94
CA THR A 49 -2.74 -4.96 -3.75
C THR A 49 -2.15 -6.31 -3.33
N LEU A 50 -2.94 -7.39 -3.35
CA LEU A 50 -2.44 -8.75 -3.09
C LEU A 50 -1.44 -9.23 -4.14
N SER A 51 -1.68 -8.92 -5.41
CA SER A 51 -0.76 -9.25 -6.50
C SER A 51 0.61 -8.57 -6.31
N HIS A 52 0.61 -7.26 -6.07
CA HIS A 52 1.84 -6.51 -5.80
C HIS A 52 2.53 -6.96 -4.51
N THR A 53 1.77 -7.35 -3.49
CA THR A 53 2.34 -7.97 -2.28
C THR A 53 3.15 -9.23 -2.62
N THR A 54 2.58 -10.10 -3.46
CA THR A 54 3.24 -11.34 -3.90
C THR A 54 4.50 -11.05 -4.72
N GLU A 55 4.44 -10.04 -5.58
CA GLU A 55 5.59 -9.59 -6.37
C GLU A 55 6.71 -9.03 -5.49
N LEU A 56 6.38 -8.24 -4.47
CA LEU A 56 7.34 -7.73 -3.48
C LEU A 56 7.99 -8.86 -2.69
N TYR A 57 7.24 -9.88 -2.24
CA TYR A 57 7.84 -11.06 -1.61
C TYR A 57 8.81 -11.78 -2.56
N THR A 58 8.42 -11.93 -3.82
CA THR A 58 9.27 -12.55 -4.85
C THR A 58 10.55 -11.76 -5.04
N GLN A 59 10.46 -10.43 -5.16
CA GLN A 59 11.64 -9.56 -5.25
C GLN A 59 12.50 -9.65 -3.99
N SER A 60 11.91 -9.70 -2.80
CA SER A 60 12.66 -9.84 -1.54
C SER A 60 13.48 -11.12 -1.47
N ALA A 61 13.00 -12.21 -2.08
CA ALA A 61 13.69 -13.49 -2.13
C ALA A 61 14.83 -13.52 -3.17
N ILE A 62 14.72 -12.72 -4.24
CA ILE A 62 15.69 -12.64 -5.34
C ILE A 62 16.78 -11.60 -5.06
N LEU A 63 16.45 -10.55 -4.32
CA LEU A 63 17.37 -9.46 -4.00
C LEU A 63 18.49 -9.94 -3.08
N VAL A 64 19.72 -9.97 -3.61
CA VAL A 64 20.93 -9.75 -2.83
C VAL A 64 21.25 -8.26 -2.97
N LEU A 65 21.42 -7.52 -1.86
CA LEU A 65 22.25 -6.29 -1.72
C LEU A 65 21.65 -5.11 -0.92
N ASP A 66 22.61 -4.48 -0.21
CA ASP A 66 22.88 -3.12 0.29
C ASP A 66 21.87 -1.96 0.30
N ASP A 67 22.10 -1.09 1.29
CA ASP A 67 21.24 -0.22 2.12
C ASP A 67 20.40 0.92 1.47
N ALA A 68 19.14 1.06 1.93
CA ALA A 68 18.25 2.22 1.75
C ALA A 68 17.40 2.56 3.00
N ALA A 69 18.02 2.59 4.19
CA ALA A 69 17.36 2.80 5.48
C ALA A 69 16.33 3.95 5.56
N THR A 70 16.53 5.08 4.86
CA THR A 70 15.67 6.27 4.99
C THR A 70 14.27 6.09 4.37
N SER A 71 14.16 5.43 3.21
CA SER A 71 12.87 5.21 2.55
C SER A 71 11.99 4.23 3.36
N LEU A 72 12.62 3.27 4.04
CA LEU A 72 11.89 2.27 4.84
C LEU A 72 11.12 2.88 6.01
N ALA A 73 11.73 3.80 6.75
CA ALA A 73 11.09 4.40 7.92
C ALA A 73 9.80 5.16 7.57
N GLN A 74 9.81 5.86 6.43
CA GLN A 74 8.65 6.58 5.93
C GLN A 74 7.55 5.63 5.45
N ILE A 75 7.92 4.51 4.81
CA ILE A 75 6.96 3.51 4.37
C ILE A 75 6.29 2.81 5.57
N ASN A 76 7.04 2.38 6.58
CA ASN A 76 6.47 1.81 7.81
C ASN A 76 5.45 2.75 8.46
N THR A 77 5.76 4.05 8.48
CA THR A 77 4.85 5.08 9.01
C THR A 77 3.55 5.12 8.20
N ILE A 78 3.65 5.13 6.86
CA ILE A 78 2.50 5.11 5.96
C ILE A 78 1.66 3.85 6.16
N THR A 79 2.26 2.70 6.41
CA THR A 79 1.54 1.45 6.67
C THR A 79 0.71 1.54 7.93
N LEU A 80 1.33 1.94 9.03
CA LEU A 80 0.65 2.10 10.30
C LEU A 80 -0.48 3.11 10.20
N GLU A 81 -0.26 4.24 9.53
CA GLU A 81 -1.29 5.26 9.33
C GLU A 81 -2.41 4.77 8.40
N THR A 82 -2.10 4.09 7.30
CA THR A 82 -3.11 3.55 6.37
C THR A 82 -4.00 2.49 7.01
N LYS A 83 -3.42 1.61 7.84
CA LYS A 83 -4.17 0.61 8.62
C LYS A 83 -5.12 1.27 9.62
N LYS A 84 -4.70 2.37 10.25
CA LYS A 84 -5.59 3.17 11.13
C LYS A 84 -6.63 3.93 10.31
N LEU A 85 -6.25 4.42 9.13
CA LEU A 85 -7.10 5.23 8.26
C LEU A 85 -8.32 4.44 7.80
N TYR A 86 -8.16 3.22 7.27
CA TYR A 86 -9.31 2.42 6.83
C TYR A 86 -10.32 2.12 7.94
N LYS A 87 -9.88 2.10 9.20
CA LYS A 87 -10.75 1.92 10.37
C LYS A 87 -11.45 3.20 10.83
N LYS A 88 -10.98 4.37 10.38
CA LYS A 88 -11.45 5.69 10.81
C LYS A 88 -12.07 6.53 9.69
N LEU A 89 -11.87 6.14 8.43
CA LEU A 89 -12.40 6.85 7.28
C LEU A 89 -13.92 6.76 7.26
N VAL A 90 -14.56 7.92 7.24
CA VAL A 90 -15.97 8.07 6.92
C VAL A 90 -16.03 8.46 5.45
N GLY A 91 -16.46 7.52 4.61
CA GLY A 91 -16.64 7.73 3.17
C GLY A 91 -15.79 6.80 2.31
N VAL A 92 -16.48 6.01 1.50
CA VAL A 92 -15.90 5.05 0.56
C VAL A 92 -14.93 5.68 -0.44
N GLN A 93 -15.17 6.91 -0.91
CA GLN A 93 -14.26 7.59 -1.83
C GLN A 93 -12.86 7.80 -1.22
N LYS A 94 -12.80 8.17 0.07
CA LYS A 94 -11.51 8.33 0.76
C LYS A 94 -10.77 7.00 0.89
N VAL A 95 -11.51 5.91 1.10
CA VAL A 95 -10.96 4.55 1.12
C VAL A 95 -10.38 4.18 -0.25
N LEU A 96 -11.12 4.46 -1.32
CA LEU A 96 -10.68 4.23 -2.70
C LEU A 96 -9.43 5.03 -3.08
N ASP A 97 -9.40 6.32 -2.72
CA ASP A 97 -8.27 7.21 -3.00
C ASP A 97 -7.01 6.76 -2.27
N ARG A 98 -7.18 6.30 -1.03
CA ARG A 98 -6.09 5.76 -0.22
C ARG A 98 -5.56 4.46 -0.79
N ALA A 99 -6.44 3.52 -1.12
CA ALA A 99 -6.07 2.24 -1.73
C ALA A 99 -5.34 2.41 -3.06
N THR A 100 -5.79 3.37 -3.88
CA THR A 100 -5.13 3.72 -5.14
C THR A 100 -3.73 4.30 -4.90
N SER A 101 -3.58 5.16 -3.89
CA SER A 101 -2.28 5.77 -3.54
C SER A 101 -1.28 4.75 -2.99
N VAL A 102 -1.77 3.77 -2.20
CA VAL A 102 -1.00 2.61 -1.76
C VAL A 102 -0.52 1.79 -2.96
N LEU A 103 -1.42 1.45 -3.87
CA LEU A 103 -1.05 0.69 -5.07
C LEU A 103 0.02 1.40 -5.89
N THR A 104 -0.12 2.72 -6.06
CA THR A 104 0.87 3.57 -6.74
C THR A 104 2.25 3.50 -6.07
N LEU A 105 2.30 3.50 -4.74
CA LEU A 105 3.55 3.31 -3.98
C LEU A 105 4.17 1.94 -4.27
N ALA A 106 3.39 0.85 -4.25
CA ALA A 106 3.89 -0.48 -4.57
C ALA A 106 4.48 -0.54 -5.98
N THR A 107 3.77 -0.01 -6.97
CA THR A 107 4.24 0.04 -8.35
C THR A 107 5.56 0.81 -8.47
N ALA A 108 5.69 1.95 -7.78
CA ALA A 108 6.93 2.73 -7.79
C ALA A 108 8.09 1.97 -7.14
N ILE A 109 7.84 1.13 -6.13
CA ILE A 109 8.87 0.30 -5.51
C ILE A 109 9.28 -0.85 -6.41
N ILE A 110 8.31 -1.57 -6.97
CA ILE A 110 8.53 -2.68 -7.91
C ILE A 110 9.34 -2.22 -9.13
N THR A 111 9.06 -1.02 -9.63
CA THR A 111 9.74 -0.41 -10.79
C THR A 111 11.01 0.38 -10.43
N LEU A 112 11.38 0.43 -9.14
CA LEU A 112 12.53 1.19 -8.63
C LEU A 112 12.50 2.69 -8.96
N ASP A 113 11.30 3.27 -9.12
CA ASP A 113 11.08 4.69 -9.35
C ASP A 113 11.15 5.47 -8.02
N ALA A 114 12.35 5.91 -7.64
CA ALA A 114 12.56 6.69 -6.43
C ALA A 114 11.76 8.02 -6.37
N LYS A 115 11.47 8.65 -7.51
CA LYS A 115 10.64 9.86 -7.55
C LYS A 115 9.18 9.49 -7.28
N GLY A 116 8.70 8.42 -7.92
CA GLY A 116 7.39 7.83 -7.68
C GLY A 116 7.19 7.42 -6.22
N ILE A 117 8.19 6.81 -5.58
CA ILE A 117 8.18 6.48 -4.15
C ILE A 117 8.00 7.75 -3.32
N THR A 118 8.87 8.74 -3.52
CA THR A 118 8.85 10.00 -2.75
C THR A 118 7.51 10.74 -2.90
N ASN A 119 6.96 10.79 -4.12
CA ASN A 119 5.69 11.45 -4.40
C ASN A 119 4.51 10.70 -3.76
N SER A 120 4.51 9.37 -3.86
CA SER A 120 3.47 8.54 -3.28
C SER A 120 3.49 8.63 -1.75
N VAL A 121 4.68 8.63 -1.15
CA VAL A 121 4.88 8.83 0.30
C VAL A 121 4.30 10.16 0.74
N LYS A 122 4.62 11.27 0.03
CA LYS A 122 4.07 12.59 0.35
C LYS A 122 2.55 12.64 0.25
N LYS A 123 1.98 12.04 -0.80
CA LYS A 123 0.52 11.98 -0.99
C LYS A 123 -0.17 11.20 0.13
N LEU A 124 0.45 10.11 0.59
CA LEU A 124 -0.05 9.28 1.69
C LEU A 124 0.14 9.94 3.07
N LEU A 125 1.09 10.87 3.24
CA LEU A 125 1.29 11.58 4.50
C LEU A 125 0.57 12.94 4.56
N ALA A 126 0.00 13.39 3.44
CA ALA A 126 -0.81 14.61 3.44
C ALA A 126 -2.07 14.38 4.29
N PRO A 127 -2.41 15.32 5.21
CA PRO A 127 -3.67 15.25 5.94
C PRO A 127 -4.84 15.38 4.96
N ASP A 128 -5.87 14.55 5.15
CA ASP A 128 -7.12 14.66 4.39
C ASP A 128 -7.75 16.03 4.72
N SER A 129 -7.63 16.98 3.79
CA SER A 129 -8.33 18.27 3.84
C SER A 129 -9.83 18.11 3.65
#